data_AF-A0A971D3D2-F1
#
_entry.id   AF-A0A971D3D2-F1
#
_cell.length_a   1.000
_cell.length_b   1.000
_cell.length_c   1.000
_cell.angle_alpha   90.00
_cell.angle_beta   90.00
_cell.angle_gamma   90.00
#
_symmetry.space_group_name_H-M   'P 1'
#
loop_
_entity.id
_entity.type
_entity.pdbx_description
1 polymer ?
#
loop_
_entity_poly.entity_id
_entity_poly.type
_entity_poly.pdbx_seq_one_letter_code
_entity_poly.pdbx_strand_id
1 'polypeptide(L)'
;MRRLVLPLGAASVLLVWGLGSRFLPAPPVRLDVMLSSAVVLSAAAALVWGMLPLTPLGRRLPLVALAAFAGAVASVWLGWVPAANIAKVVLAGALGLWIAGELERVGWVVIVAAVSAAVDVVSVAVGPTRIILERGPMVVGWFTIAVTWMGYPYSEAYTGLGTSDMLFYALYLGTARRFGLRAGWSAVAMVASFLCTIALATYWTALPALPLLSAAFLAVNADLVVRRRGAAAPPA
;
A
#
# COMPACT_ATOMS: atom_id res chain seq x y z
N MET A 1 12.65 18.46 12.26
CA MET A 1 11.20 18.54 12.56
C MET A 1 10.32 18.56 11.31
N ARG A 2 10.50 19.48 10.33
CA ARG A 2 9.65 19.52 9.11
C ARG A 2 9.50 18.20 8.34
N ARG A 3 10.55 17.36 8.30
CA ARG A 3 10.53 16.06 7.58
C ARG A 3 9.63 15.00 8.21
N LEU A 4 9.28 15.14 9.50
CA LEU A 4 8.42 14.18 10.21
C LEU A 4 6.95 14.62 10.24
N VAL A 5 6.63 15.85 9.84
CA VAL A 5 5.26 16.38 9.90
C VAL A 5 4.31 15.57 9.04
N LEU A 6 4.69 15.23 7.81
CA LEU A 6 3.87 14.44 6.90
C LEU A 6 3.63 13.00 7.41
N PRO A 7 4.65 12.19 7.74
CA PRO A 7 4.41 10.82 8.22
C PRO A 7 3.67 10.80 9.56
N LEU A 8 3.94 11.75 10.48
CA LEU A 8 3.18 11.86 11.72
C LEU A 8 1.72 12.25 11.46
N GLY A 9 1.47 13.25 10.61
CA GLY A 9 0.11 13.65 10.25
C GLY A 9 -0.67 12.51 9.58
N ALA A 10 -0.04 11.79 8.64
CA ALA A 10 -0.63 10.63 7.99
C ALA A 10 -0.95 9.49 8.99
N ALA A 11 -0.02 9.18 9.89
CA ALA A 11 -0.24 8.21 10.97
C ALA A 11 -1.36 8.66 11.91
N SER A 12 -1.43 9.95 12.25
CA SER A 12 -2.53 10.51 13.05
C SER A 12 -3.87 10.37 12.33
N VAL A 13 -3.95 10.62 11.02
CA VAL A 13 -5.19 10.39 10.25
C VAL A 13 -5.60 8.93 10.30
N LEU A 14 -4.68 7.98 10.10
CA LEU A 14 -4.97 6.54 10.18
C LEU A 14 -5.46 6.13 11.58
N LEU A 15 -4.84 6.65 12.63
CA LEU A 15 -5.25 6.41 14.03
C LEU A 15 -6.63 6.99 14.34
N VAL A 16 -6.83 8.27 14.02
CA VAL A 16 -8.09 8.99 14.30
C VAL A 16 -9.23 8.39 13.48
N TRP A 17 -9.01 8.08 12.21
CA TRP A 17 -10.01 7.41 11.38
C TRP A 17 -10.35 6.03 11.94
N GLY A 18 -9.35 5.19 12.21
CA GLY A 18 -9.56 3.83 12.68
C GLY A 18 -10.26 3.74 14.05
N LEU A 19 -10.11 4.74 14.92
CA LEU A 19 -10.79 4.81 16.22
C LEU A 19 -12.15 5.52 16.15
N GLY A 20 -12.25 6.51 15.26
CA GLY A 20 -13.35 7.47 15.21
C GLY A 20 -14.43 7.15 14.19
N SER A 21 -14.13 6.42 13.11
CA SER A 21 -15.07 6.22 11.99
C SER A 21 -16.38 5.58 12.43
N ARG A 22 -16.34 4.68 13.42
CA ARG A 22 -17.52 4.03 14.01
C ARG A 22 -18.54 4.98 14.64
N PHE A 23 -18.13 6.19 15.02
CA PHE A 23 -19.02 7.19 15.62
C PHE A 23 -19.63 8.14 14.60
N LEU A 24 -19.22 8.04 13.32
CA LEU A 24 -19.80 8.82 12.24
C LEU A 24 -21.10 8.16 11.75
N PRO A 25 -22.05 8.93 11.18
CA PRO A 25 -23.24 8.35 10.59
C PRO A 25 -22.87 7.45 9.41
N ALA A 26 -23.48 6.27 9.33
CA ALA A 26 -23.27 5.32 8.23
C ALA A 26 -23.94 5.83 6.94
N PRO A 27 -23.16 6.18 5.90
CA PRO A 27 -23.73 6.51 4.59
C PRO A 27 -24.11 5.22 3.83
N PRO A 28 -24.69 5.32 2.62
CA PRO A 28 -24.91 4.16 1.77
C PRO A 28 -23.61 3.37 1.55
N VAL A 29 -23.68 2.03 1.60
CA VAL A 29 -22.51 1.12 1.61
C VAL A 29 -21.45 1.46 0.58
N ARG A 30 -21.83 1.67 -0.70
CA ARG A 30 -20.86 1.98 -1.76
C ARG A 30 -20.15 3.32 -1.54
N LEU A 31 -20.87 4.31 -1.03
CA LEU A 31 -20.30 5.61 -0.71
C LEU A 31 -19.35 5.49 0.48
N ASP A 32 -19.71 4.71 1.50
CA ASP A 32 -18.84 4.45 2.66
C ASP A 32 -17.52 3.80 2.22
N VAL A 33 -17.60 2.69 1.48
CA VAL A 33 -16.43 1.97 0.97
C VAL A 33 -15.48 2.92 0.24
N MET A 34 -16.02 3.80 -0.60
CA MET A 34 -15.23 4.76 -1.37
C MET A 34 -14.63 5.88 -0.51
N LEU A 35 -15.42 6.50 0.37
CA LEU A 35 -14.93 7.58 1.24
C LEU A 35 -13.88 7.07 2.22
N SER A 36 -14.19 5.96 2.90
CA SER A 36 -13.30 5.30 3.85
C SER A 36 -12.00 4.86 3.18
N SER A 37 -12.08 4.26 1.97
CA SER A 37 -10.90 3.88 1.19
C SER A 37 -10.11 5.10 0.72
N ALA A 38 -10.76 6.17 0.26
CA ALA A 38 -10.09 7.40 -0.14
C ALA A 38 -9.27 8.02 0.99
N VAL A 39 -9.84 8.09 2.20
CA VAL A 39 -9.14 8.62 3.38
C VAL A 39 -7.98 7.73 3.79
N VAL A 40 -8.24 6.42 4.01
CA VAL A 40 -7.23 5.50 4.54
C VAL A 40 -6.10 5.28 3.55
N LEU A 41 -6.39 5.09 2.26
CA LEU A 41 -5.36 4.84 1.25
C LEU A 41 -4.54 6.10 0.95
N SER A 42 -5.15 7.28 0.94
CA SER A 42 -4.40 8.53 0.79
C SER A 42 -3.49 8.78 1.99
N ALA A 43 -3.95 8.49 3.22
CA ALA A 43 -3.12 8.59 4.41
C ALA A 43 -1.99 7.55 4.41
N ALA A 44 -2.26 6.30 4.05
CA ALA A 44 -1.22 5.27 3.92
C ALA A 44 -0.18 5.64 2.86
N ALA A 45 -0.62 6.12 1.70
CA ALA A 45 0.26 6.64 0.65
C ALA A 45 1.11 7.83 1.12
N ALA A 46 0.51 8.79 1.82
CA ALA A 46 1.21 9.92 2.41
C ALA A 46 2.23 9.50 3.48
N LEU A 47 1.93 8.46 4.26
CA LEU A 47 2.85 7.87 5.23
C LEU A 47 4.08 7.30 4.53
N VAL A 48 3.89 6.47 3.49
CA VAL A 48 5.01 5.90 2.70
C VAL A 48 5.78 6.98 1.94
N TRP A 49 5.10 7.99 1.40
CA TRP A 49 5.77 9.17 0.84
C TRP A 49 6.65 9.87 1.88
N GLY A 50 6.13 10.04 3.10
CA GLY A 50 6.86 10.59 4.24
C GLY A 50 8.07 9.76 4.67
N MET A 51 8.15 8.49 4.26
CA MET A 51 9.28 7.59 4.49
C MET A 51 10.37 7.69 3.43
N LEU A 52 10.15 8.37 2.29
CA LEU A 52 11.18 8.57 1.27
C LEU A 52 12.51 9.17 1.80
N PRO A 53 12.52 10.08 2.80
CA PRO A 53 13.77 10.55 3.41
C PRO A 53 14.58 9.47 4.14
N LEU A 54 14.02 8.28 4.37
CA LEU A 54 14.69 7.14 4.98
C LEU A 54 15.47 6.29 3.95
N THR A 55 15.31 6.53 2.65
CA THR A 55 16.04 5.77 1.61
C THR A 55 17.57 5.77 1.77
N PRO A 56 18.23 6.82 2.28
CA PRO A 56 19.68 6.78 2.53
C PRO A 56 20.12 5.78 3.61
N LEU A 57 19.18 5.21 4.39
CA LEU A 57 19.50 4.12 5.32
C LEU A 57 19.93 2.84 4.58
N GLY A 58 19.58 2.69 3.29
CA GLY A 58 20.00 1.56 2.45
C GLY A 58 19.76 0.22 3.12
N ARG A 59 20.85 -0.54 3.34
CA ARG A 59 20.85 -1.87 3.99
C ARG A 59 20.31 -1.89 5.43
N ARG A 60 20.08 -0.74 6.06
CA ARG A 60 19.49 -0.63 7.39
C ARG A 60 17.96 -0.50 7.37
N LEU A 61 17.33 -0.21 6.23
CA LEU A 61 15.86 -0.17 6.11
C LEU A 61 15.16 -1.46 6.56
N PRO A 62 15.70 -2.66 6.30
CA PRO A 62 15.14 -3.90 6.85
C PRO A 62 15.02 -3.93 8.38
N LEU A 63 15.83 -3.16 9.12
CA LEU A 63 15.67 -3.05 10.58
C LEU A 63 14.41 -2.25 10.96
N VAL A 64 14.07 -1.23 10.17
CA VAL A 64 12.80 -0.48 10.34
C VAL A 64 11.62 -1.40 10.03
N ALA A 65 11.73 -2.20 8.97
CA ALA A 65 10.74 -3.21 8.63
C ALA A 65 10.58 -4.23 9.78
N LEU A 66 11.67 -4.74 10.34
CA LEU A 66 11.64 -5.69 11.45
C LEU A 66 10.97 -5.10 12.71
N ALA A 67 11.32 -3.86 13.06
CA ALA A 67 10.68 -3.17 14.18
C ALA A 67 9.17 -2.95 13.94
N ALA A 68 8.80 -2.55 12.73
CA ALA A 68 7.40 -2.38 12.34
C ALA A 68 6.64 -3.72 12.30
N PHE A 69 7.30 -4.81 11.90
CA PHE A 69 6.73 -6.16 11.96
C PHE A 69 6.42 -6.57 13.40
N ALA A 70 7.38 -6.40 14.32
CA ALA A 70 7.14 -6.67 15.74
C ALA A 70 6.00 -5.81 16.31
N GLY A 71 5.95 -4.53 15.95
CA GLY A 71 4.85 -3.64 16.32
C GLY A 71 3.49 -4.04 15.74
N ALA A 72 3.47 -4.51 14.49
CA ALA A 72 2.25 -5.02 13.84
C ALA A 72 1.76 -6.27 14.55
N VAL A 73 2.64 -7.23 14.83
CA VAL A 73 2.32 -8.46 15.57
C VAL A 73 1.75 -8.10 16.94
N ALA A 74 2.46 -7.29 17.74
CA ALA A 74 1.99 -6.88 19.06
C ALA A 74 0.62 -6.19 19.00
N SER A 75 0.42 -5.28 18.03
CA SER A 75 -0.85 -4.58 17.87
C SER A 75 -2.00 -5.52 17.48
N VAL A 76 -1.75 -6.52 16.62
CA VAL A 76 -2.76 -7.52 16.28
C VAL A 76 -3.12 -8.38 17.49
N TRP A 77 -2.11 -8.83 18.26
CA TRP A 77 -2.34 -9.58 19.51
C TRP A 77 -3.16 -8.79 20.54
N LEU A 78 -2.96 -7.47 20.61
CA LEU A 78 -3.71 -6.57 21.48
C LEU A 78 -5.08 -6.17 20.91
N GLY A 79 -5.45 -6.62 19.70
CA GLY A 79 -6.68 -6.21 19.02
C GLY A 79 -6.69 -4.74 18.58
N TRP A 80 -5.54 -4.07 18.55
CA TRP A 80 -5.42 -2.65 18.27
C TRP A 80 -5.24 -2.39 16.76
N VAL A 81 -6.34 -2.51 16.02
CA VAL A 81 -6.38 -2.45 14.54
C VAL A 81 -5.74 -1.20 13.94
N PRO A 82 -6.00 0.03 14.42
CA PRO A 82 -5.41 1.23 13.82
C PRO A 82 -3.88 1.27 13.95
N ALA A 83 -3.35 0.84 15.10
CA ALA A 83 -1.91 0.72 15.33
C ALA A 83 -1.31 -0.37 14.44
N ALA A 84 -1.99 -1.52 14.31
CA ALA A 84 -1.57 -2.59 13.40
C ALA A 84 -1.50 -2.13 11.94
N ASN A 85 -2.47 -1.34 11.48
CA ASN A 85 -2.47 -0.77 10.12
C ASN A 85 -1.25 0.13 9.88
N ILE A 86 -0.98 1.06 10.80
CA ILE A 86 0.19 1.94 10.69
C ILE A 86 1.48 1.10 10.63
N ALA A 87 1.62 0.13 11.53
CA ALA A 87 2.79 -0.74 11.57
C ALA A 87 2.94 -1.57 10.28
N LYS A 88 1.85 -2.10 9.71
CA LYS A 88 1.87 -2.80 8.42
C LYS A 88 2.24 -1.89 7.25
N VAL A 89 1.74 -0.65 7.23
CA VAL A 89 2.11 0.35 6.20
C VAL A 89 3.58 0.71 6.31
N VAL A 90 4.11 0.90 7.52
CA VAL A 90 5.54 1.18 7.74
C VAL A 90 6.40 -0.04 7.37
N LEU A 91 5.96 -1.25 7.72
CA LEU A 91 6.62 -2.50 7.32
C LEU A 91 6.72 -2.61 5.79
N ALA A 92 5.58 -2.50 5.11
CA ALA A 92 5.49 -2.57 3.66
C ALA A 92 6.29 -1.44 2.98
N GLY A 93 6.19 -0.22 3.53
CA GLY A 93 6.93 0.95 3.11
C GLY A 93 8.45 0.74 3.18
N ALA A 94 8.96 0.29 4.32
CA ALA A 94 10.38 0.06 4.53
C ALA A 94 10.92 -1.05 3.62
N LEU A 95 10.19 -2.16 3.46
CA LEU A 95 10.58 -3.25 2.56
C LEU A 95 10.56 -2.81 1.10
N GLY A 96 9.49 -2.15 0.65
CA GLY A 96 9.37 -1.68 -0.74
C GLY A 96 10.45 -0.66 -1.09
N LEU A 97 10.71 0.31 -0.20
CA LEU A 97 11.78 1.29 -0.39
C LEU A 97 13.17 0.64 -0.37
N TRP A 98 13.39 -0.38 0.45
CA TRP A 98 14.63 -1.15 0.46
C TRP A 98 14.84 -1.88 -0.86
N ILE A 99 13.85 -2.65 -1.33
CA ILE A 99 13.95 -3.39 -2.61
C ILE A 99 14.16 -2.40 -3.77
N ALA A 100 13.47 -1.25 -3.76
CA ALA A 100 13.69 -0.20 -4.75
C ALA A 100 15.14 0.34 -4.72
N GLY A 101 15.77 0.36 -3.53
CA GLY A 101 17.19 0.69 -3.29
C GLY A 101 18.19 -0.38 -3.75
N GLU A 102 17.73 -1.59 -4.09
CA GLU A 102 18.56 -2.67 -4.66
C GLU A 102 18.41 -2.81 -6.20
N LEU A 103 17.38 -2.22 -6.81
CA LEU A 103 17.21 -2.23 -8.28
C LEU A 103 18.37 -1.54 -9.05
N GLU A 104 19.12 -2.29 -9.85
CA GLU A 104 20.28 -1.75 -10.58
C GLU A 104 19.92 -0.96 -11.85
N ARG A 105 18.77 -1.26 -12.45
CA ARG A 105 18.35 -0.75 -13.76
C ARG A 105 16.85 -0.48 -13.78
N VAL A 106 16.45 0.55 -14.53
CA VAL A 106 15.04 0.90 -14.72
C VAL A 106 14.24 -0.25 -15.32
N GLY A 107 14.81 -1.03 -16.25
CA GLY A 107 14.13 -2.15 -16.89
C GLY A 107 13.61 -3.22 -15.92
N TRP A 108 14.25 -3.40 -14.76
CA TRP A 108 13.79 -4.36 -13.75
C TRP A 108 12.41 -4.03 -13.22
N VAL A 109 12.04 -2.74 -13.11
CA VAL A 109 10.70 -2.37 -12.62
C VAL A 109 9.60 -2.82 -13.58
N VAL A 110 9.88 -2.87 -14.88
CA VAL A 110 8.91 -3.35 -15.89
C VAL A 110 8.68 -4.84 -15.73
N ILE A 111 9.75 -5.61 -15.46
CA ILE A 111 9.64 -7.05 -15.19
C ILE A 111 8.88 -7.28 -13.88
N VAL A 112 9.21 -6.55 -12.82
CA VAL A 112 8.48 -6.63 -11.53
C VAL A 112 7.00 -6.30 -11.72
N ALA A 113 6.69 -5.26 -12.50
CA ALA A 113 5.32 -4.89 -12.84
C ALA A 113 4.57 -6.00 -13.59
N ALA A 114 5.18 -6.60 -14.61
CA ALA A 114 4.58 -7.69 -15.36
C ALA A 114 4.36 -8.94 -14.50
N VAL A 115 5.39 -9.36 -13.75
CA VAL A 115 5.34 -10.56 -12.91
C VAL A 115 4.35 -10.39 -11.76
N SER A 116 4.40 -9.27 -11.04
CA SER A 116 3.48 -9.01 -9.92
C SER A 116 2.03 -8.93 -10.38
N ALA A 117 1.75 -8.27 -11.50
CA ALA A 117 0.41 -8.24 -12.09
C ALA A 117 -0.08 -9.65 -12.49
N ALA A 118 0.77 -10.46 -13.12
CA ALA A 118 0.41 -11.82 -13.51
C ALA A 118 0.15 -12.71 -12.28
N VAL A 119 1.04 -12.68 -11.28
CA VAL A 119 0.89 -13.43 -10.03
C VAL A 119 -0.39 -13.01 -9.30
N ASP A 120 -0.71 -11.72 -9.27
CA ASP A 120 -1.93 -11.22 -8.63
C ASP A 120 -3.21 -11.70 -9.34
N VAL A 121 -3.25 -11.61 -10.68
CA VAL A 121 -4.37 -12.13 -11.47
C VAL A 121 -4.57 -13.63 -11.23
N VAL A 122 -3.48 -14.41 -11.27
CA VAL A 122 -3.55 -15.86 -11.02
C VAL A 122 -3.95 -16.15 -9.58
N SER A 123 -3.45 -15.39 -8.61
CA SER A 123 -3.78 -15.55 -7.18
C SER A 123 -5.26 -15.27 -6.89
N VAL A 124 -5.86 -14.29 -7.57
CA VAL A 124 -7.29 -13.98 -7.44
C VAL A 124 -8.16 -14.96 -8.23
N ALA A 125 -7.75 -15.37 -9.43
CA ALA A 125 -8.52 -16.24 -10.31
C ALA A 125 -8.48 -17.73 -9.92
N VAL A 126 -7.33 -18.22 -9.46
CA VAL A 126 -7.04 -19.65 -9.22
C VAL A 126 -6.60 -19.89 -7.76
N GLY A 127 -6.01 -18.89 -7.12
CA GLY A 127 -5.16 -19.07 -5.95
C GLY A 127 -5.85 -19.42 -4.62
N PRO A 128 -5.02 -19.73 -3.59
CA PRO A 128 -5.41 -20.12 -2.23
C PRO A 128 -6.16 -19.03 -1.44
N THR A 129 -6.46 -17.89 -2.07
CA THR A 129 -7.25 -16.79 -1.52
C THR A 129 -8.68 -17.23 -1.19
N ARG A 130 -9.31 -18.12 -1.98
CA ARG A 130 -10.58 -18.77 -1.58
C ARG A 130 -10.42 -19.58 -0.29
N ILE A 131 -9.31 -20.32 -0.16
CA ILE A 131 -9.03 -21.20 0.99
C ILE A 131 -8.69 -20.37 2.25
N ILE A 132 -8.06 -19.20 2.11
CA ILE A 132 -7.81 -18.26 3.22
C ILE A 132 -9.10 -17.55 3.63
N LEU A 133 -9.96 -17.20 2.67
CA LEU A 133 -11.32 -16.70 2.95
C LEU A 133 -12.18 -17.76 3.66
N GLU A 134 -12.01 -19.05 3.32
CA GLU A 134 -12.67 -20.19 3.98
C GLU A 134 -12.13 -20.49 5.40
N ARG A 135 -10.85 -20.18 5.68
CA ARG A 135 -10.22 -20.36 7.01
C ARG A 135 -10.54 -19.25 8.02
N GLY A 136 -11.32 -18.26 7.63
CA GLY A 136 -12.00 -17.31 8.52
C GLY A 136 -11.37 -15.91 8.64
N PRO A 137 -12.11 -14.94 9.22
CA PRO A 137 -11.78 -13.50 9.23
C PRO A 137 -10.42 -13.15 9.86
N MET A 138 -9.94 -14.00 10.78
CA MET A 138 -8.72 -13.77 11.54
C MET A 138 -7.45 -13.85 10.68
N VAL A 139 -7.34 -14.81 9.76
CA VAL A 139 -6.12 -15.00 8.94
C VAL A 139 -5.95 -13.87 7.91
N VAL A 140 -7.06 -13.40 7.34
CA VAL A 140 -7.09 -12.24 6.44
C VAL A 140 -6.63 -10.97 7.19
N GLY A 141 -7.03 -10.81 8.44
CA GLY A 141 -6.63 -9.69 9.29
C GLY A 141 -5.13 -9.58 9.55
N TRP A 142 -4.35 -10.66 9.46
CA TRP A 142 -2.89 -10.61 9.66
C TRP A 142 -2.15 -9.96 8.48
N PHE A 143 -2.63 -10.17 7.27
CA PHE A 143 -1.95 -9.75 6.04
C PHE A 143 -2.62 -8.57 5.34
N THR A 144 -3.72 -8.05 5.86
CA THR A 144 -4.45 -6.91 5.28
C THR A 144 -4.33 -5.65 6.13
N ILE A 145 -4.32 -4.50 5.47
CA ILE A 145 -4.60 -3.20 6.03
C ILE A 145 -6.13 -3.04 6.03
N ALA A 146 -6.69 -2.83 7.20
CA ALA A 146 -8.13 -2.71 7.40
C ALA A 146 -8.60 -1.27 7.14
N VAL A 147 -9.42 -1.07 6.12
CA VAL A 147 -10.15 0.19 5.90
C VAL A 147 -11.45 0.11 6.69
N THR A 148 -11.48 0.78 7.85
CA THR A 148 -12.69 0.84 8.69
C THR A 148 -13.74 1.76 8.05
N TRP A 149 -14.99 1.31 8.11
CA TRP A 149 -16.13 2.03 7.56
C TRP A 149 -16.74 3.01 8.58
N MET A 150 -17.59 3.91 8.11
CA MET A 150 -18.29 4.90 8.92
C MET A 150 -19.52 4.26 9.59
N GLY A 151 -19.71 4.51 10.89
CA GLY A 151 -20.89 4.02 11.63
C GLY A 151 -20.90 2.53 11.94
N TYR A 152 -19.84 1.80 11.59
CA TYR A 152 -19.67 0.39 11.89
C TYR A 152 -18.41 0.15 12.73
N PRO A 153 -18.45 -0.76 13.72
CA PRO A 153 -17.24 -1.26 14.35
C PRO A 153 -16.46 -2.14 13.38
N TYR A 154 -15.14 -2.23 13.58
CA TYR A 154 -14.24 -3.04 12.74
C TYR A 154 -14.67 -4.51 12.64
N SER A 155 -15.25 -5.07 13.69
CA SER A 155 -15.74 -6.46 13.72
C SER A 155 -16.91 -6.72 12.78
N GLU A 156 -17.63 -5.68 12.34
CA GLU A 156 -18.82 -5.80 11.50
C GLU A 156 -18.55 -5.48 10.04
N ALA A 157 -17.82 -4.40 9.75
CA ALA A 157 -17.58 -3.98 8.38
C ALA A 157 -16.22 -3.31 8.18
N TYR A 158 -15.47 -3.81 7.19
CA TYR A 158 -14.23 -3.21 6.72
C TYR A 158 -13.92 -3.65 5.28
N THR A 159 -13.10 -2.87 4.59
CA THR A 159 -12.46 -3.28 3.33
C THR A 159 -11.01 -3.66 3.61
N GLY A 160 -10.60 -4.87 3.21
CA GLY A 160 -9.22 -5.31 3.35
C GLY A 160 -8.40 -4.97 2.10
N LEU A 161 -7.26 -4.31 2.26
CA LEU A 161 -6.23 -4.19 1.21
C LEU A 161 -5.00 -5.01 1.62
N GLY A 162 -4.35 -5.71 0.70
CA GLY A 162 -3.17 -6.50 1.02
C GLY A 162 -1.99 -5.64 1.50
N THR A 163 -1.26 -6.10 2.51
CA THR A 163 0.00 -5.46 2.93
C THR A 163 1.03 -5.51 1.80
N SER A 164 0.96 -6.55 0.95
CA SER A 164 1.72 -6.66 -0.29
C SER A 164 1.44 -5.52 -1.28
N ASP A 165 0.18 -5.08 -1.39
CA ASP A 165 -0.20 -4.00 -2.31
C ASP A 165 0.51 -2.69 -1.92
N MET A 166 0.61 -2.44 -0.61
CA MET A 166 1.35 -1.31 -0.08
C MET A 166 2.87 -1.46 -0.27
N LEU A 167 3.40 -2.68 -0.25
CA LEU A 167 4.80 -2.96 -0.51
C LEU A 167 5.14 -2.63 -1.97
N PHE A 168 4.31 -3.05 -2.93
CA PHE A 168 4.48 -2.72 -4.35
C PHE A 168 4.29 -1.22 -4.60
N TYR A 169 3.33 -0.57 -3.94
CA TYR A 169 3.22 0.89 -3.98
C TYR A 169 4.52 1.57 -3.55
N ALA A 170 5.10 1.15 -2.42
CA ALA A 170 6.35 1.70 -1.90
C ALA A 170 7.54 1.40 -2.80
N LEU A 171 7.63 0.20 -3.37
CA LEU A 171 8.62 -0.18 -4.36
C LEU A 171 8.57 0.74 -5.58
N TYR A 172 7.40 0.93 -6.18
CA TYR A 172 7.23 1.79 -7.36
C TYR A 172 7.55 3.24 -7.04
N LEU A 173 7.10 3.74 -5.89
CA LEU A 173 7.39 5.10 -5.45
C LEU A 173 8.90 5.32 -5.22
N GLY A 174 9.56 4.39 -4.52
CA GLY A 174 11.00 4.38 -4.29
C GLY A 174 11.78 4.31 -5.61
N THR A 175 11.31 3.47 -6.54
CA THR A 175 11.91 3.34 -7.89
C THR A 175 11.81 4.65 -8.66
N ALA A 176 10.63 5.29 -8.65
CA ALA A 176 10.48 6.60 -9.27
C ALA A 176 11.41 7.63 -8.66
N ARG A 177 11.58 7.63 -7.33
CA ARG A 177 12.49 8.57 -6.68
C ARG A 177 13.96 8.30 -7.01
N ARG A 178 14.37 7.02 -7.03
CA ARG A 178 15.74 6.58 -7.29
C ARG A 178 16.17 6.87 -8.72
N PHE A 179 15.34 6.51 -9.69
CA PHE A 179 15.66 6.67 -11.10
C PHE A 179 15.18 8.01 -11.67
N GLY A 180 14.78 8.97 -10.81
CA GLY A 180 14.36 10.31 -11.22
C GLY A 180 13.16 10.33 -12.16
N LEU A 181 12.20 9.41 -11.97
CA LEU A 181 10.91 9.40 -12.66
C LEU A 181 9.91 10.35 -11.96
N ARG A 182 8.63 10.34 -12.37
CA ARG A 182 7.59 11.23 -11.84
C ARG A 182 7.00 10.70 -10.53
N ALA A 183 7.76 10.75 -9.43
CA ALA A 183 7.32 10.21 -8.13
C ALA A 183 5.94 10.74 -7.69
N GLY A 184 5.72 12.06 -7.76
CA GLY A 184 4.47 12.70 -7.32
C GLY A 184 3.25 12.20 -8.08
N TRP A 185 3.30 12.28 -9.41
CA TRP A 185 2.22 11.78 -10.27
C TRP A 185 2.05 10.27 -10.17
N SER A 186 3.13 9.52 -9.93
CA SER A 186 3.05 8.07 -9.70
C SER A 186 2.28 7.77 -8.43
N ALA A 187 2.56 8.47 -7.33
CA ALA A 187 1.84 8.31 -6.08
C ALA A 187 0.34 8.56 -6.24
N VAL A 188 -0.04 9.66 -6.91
CA VAL A 188 -1.45 10.01 -7.16
C VAL A 188 -2.14 8.98 -8.05
N ALA A 189 -1.53 8.60 -9.17
CA ALA A 189 -2.11 7.63 -10.09
C ALA A 189 -2.25 6.24 -9.47
N MET A 190 -1.29 5.83 -8.63
CA MET A 190 -1.37 4.56 -7.91
C MET A 190 -2.47 4.57 -6.84
N VAL A 191 -2.64 5.65 -6.08
CA VAL A 191 -3.80 5.76 -5.16
C VAL A 191 -5.12 5.72 -5.94
N ALA A 192 -5.21 6.46 -7.05
CA ALA A 192 -6.38 6.43 -7.92
C ALA A 192 -6.66 5.01 -8.48
N SER A 193 -5.61 4.24 -8.80
CA SER A 193 -5.79 2.85 -9.23
C SER A 193 -6.38 1.98 -8.13
N PHE A 194 -5.95 2.10 -6.87
CA PHE A 194 -6.57 1.35 -5.79
C PHE A 194 -8.05 1.71 -5.63
N LEU A 195 -8.38 3.01 -5.66
CA LEU A 195 -9.78 3.45 -5.56
C LEU A 195 -10.62 2.94 -6.74
N CYS A 196 -10.07 2.95 -7.95
CA CYS A 196 -10.73 2.37 -9.12
C CYS A 196 -10.94 0.86 -8.96
N THR A 197 -9.93 0.10 -8.53
CA THR A 197 -10.06 -1.34 -8.28
C THR A 197 -11.14 -1.61 -7.23
N ILE A 198 -11.16 -0.89 -6.12
CA ILE A 198 -12.17 -1.06 -5.06
C ILE A 198 -13.55 -0.67 -5.60
N ALA A 199 -13.67 0.42 -6.36
CA ALA A 199 -14.94 0.84 -6.95
C ALA A 199 -15.52 -0.25 -7.84
N LEU A 200 -14.69 -0.82 -8.73
CA LEU A 200 -15.08 -1.92 -9.62
C LEU A 200 -15.41 -3.19 -8.81
N ALA A 201 -14.68 -3.46 -7.73
CA ALA A 201 -14.95 -4.58 -6.82
C ALA A 201 -16.27 -4.43 -6.04
N THR A 202 -16.89 -3.24 -6.03
CA THR A 202 -18.26 -3.09 -5.48
C THR A 202 -19.36 -3.58 -6.43
N TYR A 203 -19.02 -3.82 -7.70
CA TYR A 203 -19.94 -4.34 -8.73
C TYR A 203 -19.66 -5.79 -9.13
N TRP A 204 -18.44 -6.27 -8.87
CA TRP A 204 -17.99 -7.63 -9.19
C TRP A 204 -17.44 -8.34 -7.96
N THR A 205 -16.88 -9.54 -8.13
CA THR A 205 -16.13 -10.24 -7.08
C THR A 205 -14.78 -9.56 -6.82
N ALA A 206 -14.03 -10.04 -5.82
CA ALA A 206 -12.68 -9.56 -5.53
C ALA A 206 -11.82 -9.41 -6.80
N LEU A 207 -11.18 -8.25 -6.95
CA LEU A 207 -10.35 -7.90 -8.10
C LEU A 207 -8.87 -7.81 -7.72
N PRO A 208 -7.96 -8.23 -8.62
CA PRO A 208 -6.52 -8.05 -8.42
C PRO A 208 -6.16 -6.56 -8.46
N ALA A 209 -5.44 -6.07 -7.45
CA ALA A 209 -5.06 -4.67 -7.31
C ALA A 209 -3.76 -4.33 -8.05
N LEU A 210 -2.81 -5.26 -8.09
CA LEU A 210 -1.47 -5.04 -8.64
C LEU A 210 -1.44 -4.78 -10.16
N PRO A 211 -2.34 -5.35 -11.00
CA PRO A 211 -2.39 -5.02 -12.42
C PRO A 211 -2.66 -3.54 -12.66
N LEU A 212 -3.68 -2.97 -12.00
CA LEU A 212 -4.04 -1.57 -12.20
C LEU A 212 -3.01 -0.64 -11.56
N LEU A 213 -2.45 -1.02 -10.42
CA LEU A 213 -1.33 -0.32 -9.77
C LEU A 213 -0.11 -0.22 -10.68
N SER A 214 0.30 -1.36 -11.24
CA SER A 214 1.45 -1.48 -12.13
C SER A 214 1.23 -0.71 -13.44
N ALA A 215 0.04 -0.81 -14.02
CA ALA A 215 -0.35 -0.05 -15.20
C ALA A 215 -0.33 1.46 -14.94
N ALA A 216 -0.88 1.92 -13.82
CA ALA A 216 -0.88 3.35 -13.45
C ALA A 216 0.55 3.89 -13.31
N PHE A 217 1.43 3.17 -12.62
CA PHE A 217 2.84 3.55 -12.48
C PHE A 217 3.54 3.62 -13.84
N LEU A 218 3.41 2.58 -14.67
CA LEU A 218 4.07 2.53 -15.97
C LEU A 218 3.51 3.58 -16.93
N ALA A 219 2.21 3.84 -16.94
CA ALA A 219 1.57 4.83 -17.79
C ALA A 219 2.09 6.25 -17.48
N VAL A 220 2.18 6.62 -16.20
CA VAL A 220 2.70 7.94 -15.77
C VAL A 220 4.17 8.13 -16.16
N ASN A 221 4.93 7.05 -16.32
CA ASN A 221 6.38 7.10 -16.55
C ASN A 221 6.81 6.52 -17.89
N ALA A 222 5.90 6.23 -18.82
CA ALA A 222 6.18 5.44 -20.02
C ALA A 222 7.34 6.03 -20.85
N ASP A 223 7.31 7.34 -21.09
CA ASP A 223 8.34 8.07 -21.82
C ASP A 223 9.69 8.06 -21.09
N LEU A 224 9.70 8.22 -19.76
CA LEU A 224 10.94 8.23 -18.97
C LEU A 224 11.55 6.84 -18.84
N VAL A 225 10.71 5.81 -18.68
CA VAL A 225 11.15 4.42 -18.68
C VAL A 225 11.80 4.07 -20.02
N VAL A 226 11.19 4.48 -21.15
CA VAL A 226 11.75 4.28 -22.49
C VAL A 226 13.09 5.01 -22.66
N ARG A 227 13.16 6.28 -22.26
CA ARG A 227 14.39 7.09 -22.37
C ARG A 227 15.52 6.58 -21.48
N ARG A 228 15.21 5.92 -20.36
CA ARG A 228 16.19 5.47 -19.35
C ARG A 228 16.36 3.95 -19.27
N ARG A 229 15.93 3.18 -20.28
CA ARG A 229 16.02 1.69 -20.28
C ARG A 229 17.42 1.14 -19.98
N GLY A 230 18.46 1.85 -20.43
CA GLY A 230 19.87 1.49 -20.19
C GLY A 230 20.55 2.21 -19.03
N ALA A 231 19.87 3.15 -18.36
CA ALA A 231 20.49 3.93 -17.30
C ALA A 231 20.76 3.04 -16.08
N ALA A 232 22.03 2.97 -15.68
CA ALA A 232 22.43 2.40 -14.41
C ALA A 232 21.87 3.27 -13.27
N ALA A 233 21.59 2.65 -12.13
CA ALA A 233 21.19 3.37 -10.95
C ALA A 233 22.24 4.43 -10.55
N PRO A 234 21.82 5.64 -10.15
CA PRO A 234 22.73 6.58 -9.53
C PRO A 234 23.34 5.96 -8.25
N PRO A 235 24.57 6.33 -7.88
CA PRO A 235 25.19 5.88 -6.63
C PRO A 235 24.29 6.25 -5.44
N ALA A 236 24.20 5.32 -4.49
CA ALA A 236 23.36 5.41 -3.30
C ALA A 236 23.85 6.47 -2.30
#